data_AF-A0A1G3A586-F1
#
_entry.id   AF-A0A1G3A586-F1
#
_cell.length_a   1.000
_cell.length_b   1.000
_cell.length_c   1.000
_cell.angle_alpha   90.00
_cell.angle_beta   90.00
_cell.angle_gamma   90.00
#
_symmetry.space_group_name_H-M   'P 1'
#
loop_
_entity.id
_entity.type
_entity.pdbx_description
1 polymer ?
#
loop_
_entity_poly.entity_id
_entity_poly.type
_entity_poly.pdbx_seq_one_letter_code
_entity_poly.pdbx_strand_id
1 'polypeptide(L)'
;MEQGIPVLSIEDGFGERDHQGWQNLMKELGDKVFVIGDDLVTTKDTNIETCARNGEINASLIKANQIGTLTETILAMLTSLAYGAELVVSHRSKSPNDPFEAEIGTAMNALGVKCGGGANTERLQKYGRVMEIIALAKAAQRETTDAERKEVEENVKELVRILTGKEDVSVMPDAAELDIAALLMKMLAIEAVSGTEEATNAGIPSAAATLFLGKTGIVRFKGSTPLGTSAGEDEAIHYVDSIIEPSETTKKYADLFKDAGDGTFRFKKDVNLQTVKSKNDEQLMALWKKSRRYDGKGCMDAVKHIEGVLAKAFIGRKLANLGSVLEIDKQLLGLELEQAILAGRISKEAPTGEKIHTMQRKGILGMNAILSMSLALGRAVAAADGRELWQLLRDVAGDTMAKFVDANAAGDKKSLADLKTMDFDALQILFRSTAATAIKDGKAISELLRAQLPVYPV
;
A
#
# COMPACT_ATOMS: atom_id res chain seq x y z
N MET A 1 11.28 -23.44 20.20
CA MET A 1 12.19 -22.85 21.20
C MET A 1 12.81 -23.97 22.04
N GLU A 2 13.75 -24.73 21.46
CA GLU A 2 14.39 -25.87 22.14
C GLU A 2 15.52 -25.45 23.10
N GLN A 3 16.02 -24.22 22.98
CA GLN A 3 17.16 -23.70 23.75
C GLN A 3 16.76 -22.93 25.03
N GLY A 4 15.47 -22.90 25.39
CA GLY A 4 15.00 -22.17 26.59
C GLY A 4 15.14 -20.64 26.53
N ILE A 5 15.42 -20.07 25.36
CA ILE A 5 15.45 -18.61 25.14
C ILE A 5 14.00 -18.12 25.02
N PRO A 6 13.51 -17.26 25.94
CA PRO A 6 12.12 -16.79 25.94
C PRO A 6 11.89 -15.61 24.98
N VAL A 7 12.87 -15.29 24.13
CA VAL A 7 12.85 -14.17 23.19
C VAL A 7 12.79 -14.72 21.78
N LEU A 8 11.75 -14.36 21.02
CA LEU A 8 11.55 -14.79 19.64
C LEU A 8 12.17 -13.82 18.62
N SER A 9 12.13 -12.52 18.92
CA SER A 9 12.60 -11.48 18.01
C SER A 9 13.13 -10.25 18.75
N ILE A 10 14.00 -9.50 18.08
CA ILE A 10 14.50 -8.19 18.46
C ILE A 10 14.23 -7.26 17.28
N GLU A 11 13.49 -6.19 17.52
CA GLU A 11 13.19 -5.14 16.53
C GLU A 11 14.03 -3.91 16.86
N ASP A 12 14.69 -3.33 15.85
CA ASP A 12 15.52 -2.13 15.98
C ASP A 12 16.46 -2.15 17.19
N GLY A 13 17.29 -3.21 17.25
CA GLY A 13 18.22 -3.43 18.37
C GLY A 13 19.34 -2.38 18.47
N PHE A 14 19.61 -1.67 17.38
CA PHE A 14 20.59 -0.59 17.26
C PHE A 14 19.99 0.58 16.47
N GLY A 15 20.60 1.76 16.58
CA GLY A 15 20.19 2.91 15.77
C GLY A 15 20.34 2.63 14.27
N GLU A 16 19.55 3.30 13.45
CA GLU A 16 19.44 3.11 11.99
C GLU A 16 20.74 3.42 11.22
N ARG A 17 21.74 4.03 11.88
CA ARG A 17 23.07 4.32 11.32
C ARG A 17 24.19 3.45 11.88
N ASP A 18 23.90 2.56 12.83
CA ASP A 18 24.91 1.68 13.46
C ASP A 18 24.97 0.32 12.77
N HIS A 19 25.31 0.31 11.48
CA HIS A 19 25.41 -0.91 10.67
C HIS A 19 26.35 -1.96 11.29
N GLN A 20 27.43 -1.51 11.96
CA GLN A 20 28.35 -2.43 12.63
C GLN A 20 27.69 -3.15 13.81
N GLY A 21 26.88 -2.43 14.61
CA GLY A 21 26.07 -3.00 15.68
C GLY A 21 25.08 -4.06 15.16
N TRP A 22 24.36 -3.74 14.08
CA TRP A 22 23.43 -4.67 13.42
C TRP A 22 24.11 -5.95 12.92
N GLN A 23 25.26 -5.83 12.25
CA GLN A 23 26.03 -6.98 11.78
C GLN A 23 26.51 -7.87 12.93
N ASN A 24 26.96 -7.26 14.03
CA ASN A 24 27.38 -8.00 15.23
C ASN A 24 26.19 -8.76 15.84
N LEU A 25 25.02 -8.11 15.92
CA LEU A 25 23.79 -8.75 16.42
C LEU A 25 23.40 -9.96 15.58
N MET A 26 23.36 -9.79 14.26
CA MET A 26 23.04 -10.86 13.32
C MET A 26 24.03 -12.01 13.39
N LYS A 27 25.33 -11.73 13.48
CA LYS A 27 26.37 -12.76 13.61
C LYS A 27 26.20 -13.60 14.89
N GLU A 28 25.86 -12.99 16.01
CA GLU A 28 25.78 -13.69 17.30
C GLU A 28 24.43 -14.38 17.55
N LEU A 29 23.33 -13.78 17.06
CA LEU A 29 21.95 -14.18 17.39
C LEU A 29 21.05 -14.49 16.19
N GLY A 30 21.45 -14.18 14.95
CA GLY A 30 20.60 -14.31 13.75
C GLY A 30 20.10 -15.73 13.46
N ASP A 31 20.81 -16.77 13.93
CA ASP A 31 20.37 -18.17 13.81
C ASP A 31 19.40 -18.61 14.93
N LYS A 32 19.16 -17.74 15.93
CA LYS A 32 18.39 -18.05 17.14
C LYS A 32 17.12 -17.23 17.28
N VAL A 33 17.14 -15.98 16.81
CA VAL A 33 16.02 -15.03 16.91
C VAL A 33 15.84 -14.27 15.60
N PHE A 34 14.65 -13.71 15.40
CA PHE A 34 14.44 -12.77 14.31
C PHE A 34 14.99 -11.39 14.69
N VAL A 35 15.97 -10.91 13.93
CA VAL A 35 16.48 -9.55 13.95
C VAL A 35 15.70 -8.76 12.90
N ILE A 36 14.73 -7.99 13.38
CA ILE A 36 13.76 -7.28 12.57
C ILE A 36 14.23 -5.84 12.34
N GLY A 37 14.43 -5.46 11.08
CA GLY A 37 14.64 -4.06 10.71
C GLY A 37 13.32 -3.34 10.46
N ASP A 38 13.11 -2.20 11.10
CA ASP A 38 11.96 -1.30 10.89
C ASP A 38 12.43 0.07 10.37
N ASP A 39 12.95 0.94 11.25
CA ASP A 39 13.44 2.27 10.85
C ASP A 39 14.71 2.16 9.98
N LEU A 40 15.45 1.05 10.09
CA LEU A 40 16.62 0.74 9.24
C LEU A 40 16.23 0.54 7.76
N VAL A 41 15.06 -0.05 7.49
CA VAL A 41 14.67 -0.47 6.13
C VAL A 41 13.51 0.31 5.55
N THR A 42 12.63 0.89 6.38
CA THR A 42 11.53 1.78 5.98
C THR A 42 10.58 1.21 4.92
N THR A 43 10.40 -0.11 4.86
CA THR A 43 9.59 -0.80 3.83
C THR A 43 10.01 -0.43 2.38
N LYS A 44 11.28 -0.11 2.16
CA LYS A 44 11.81 0.29 0.85
C LYS A 44 12.71 -0.81 0.30
N ASP A 45 12.39 -1.30 -0.89
CA ASP A 45 13.08 -2.42 -1.55
C ASP A 45 14.60 -2.29 -1.55
N THR A 46 15.13 -1.13 -1.94
CA THR A 46 16.57 -0.85 -1.99
C THR A 46 17.24 -0.81 -0.61
N ASN A 47 16.55 -0.30 0.42
CA ASN A 47 17.08 -0.29 1.79
C ASN A 47 17.07 -1.71 2.37
N ILE A 48 15.98 -2.47 2.17
CA ILE A 48 15.87 -3.89 2.55
C ILE A 48 17.01 -4.69 1.91
N GLU A 49 17.20 -4.55 0.59
CA GLU A 49 18.26 -5.24 -0.13
C GLU A 49 19.65 -4.92 0.44
N THR A 50 19.93 -3.64 0.73
CA THR A 50 21.22 -3.22 1.28
C THR A 50 21.46 -3.85 2.64
N CYS A 51 20.50 -3.75 3.56
CA CYS A 51 20.64 -4.25 4.93
C CYS A 51 20.71 -5.78 4.97
N ALA A 52 19.88 -6.47 4.18
CA ALA A 52 19.89 -7.92 4.12
C ALA A 52 21.19 -8.45 3.49
N ARG A 53 21.70 -7.81 2.41
CA ARG A 53 23.00 -8.15 1.80
C ARG A 53 24.15 -7.95 2.79
N ASN A 54 24.09 -6.91 3.61
CA ASN A 54 25.11 -6.63 4.62
C ASN A 54 25.05 -7.57 5.84
N GLY A 55 24.05 -8.47 5.91
CA GLY A 55 23.86 -9.35 7.05
C GLY A 55 23.39 -8.60 8.30
N GLU A 56 22.56 -7.56 8.13
CA GLU A 56 22.05 -6.72 9.23
C GLU A 56 20.68 -7.19 9.75
N ILE A 57 19.93 -7.93 8.93
CA ILE A 57 18.58 -8.41 9.26
C ILE A 57 18.34 -9.83 8.74
N ASN A 58 17.46 -10.57 9.41
CA ASN A 58 16.84 -11.80 8.87
C ASN A 58 15.30 -11.71 8.85
N ALA A 59 14.75 -10.55 9.18
CA ALA A 59 13.34 -10.24 9.06
C ALA A 59 13.15 -8.74 8.81
N SER A 60 12.09 -8.39 8.09
CA SER A 60 11.72 -7.00 7.82
C SER A 60 10.37 -6.67 8.43
N LEU A 61 10.28 -5.54 9.13
CA LEU A 61 8.99 -4.97 9.52
C LEU A 61 8.41 -4.21 8.32
N ILE A 62 7.22 -4.61 7.90
CA ILE A 62 6.55 -4.07 6.73
C ILE A 62 5.40 -3.18 7.18
N LYS A 63 5.49 -1.91 6.84
CA LYS A 63 4.47 -0.89 7.08
C LYS A 63 4.15 -0.24 5.75
N ALA A 64 2.99 -0.55 5.17
CA ALA A 64 2.59 -0.01 3.87
C ALA A 64 2.63 1.53 3.84
N ASN A 65 2.37 2.19 4.98
CA ASN A 65 2.45 3.64 5.12
C ASN A 65 3.87 4.22 5.04
N GLN A 66 4.94 3.42 5.12
CA GLN A 66 6.32 3.91 4.95
C GLN A 66 6.71 4.04 3.48
N ILE A 67 6.01 3.35 2.56
CA ILE A 67 6.28 3.41 1.12
C ILE A 67 5.11 3.99 0.32
N GLY A 68 3.86 3.62 0.65
CA GLY A 68 2.67 4.38 0.29
C GLY A 68 1.82 3.89 -0.88
N THR A 69 2.04 2.68 -1.40
CA THR A 69 1.10 1.99 -2.30
C THR A 69 1.11 0.48 -2.05
N LEU A 70 0.07 -0.23 -2.51
CA LEU A 70 -0.04 -1.68 -2.37
C LEU A 70 1.07 -2.41 -3.13
N THR A 71 1.34 -2.02 -4.37
CA THR A 71 2.36 -2.68 -5.21
C THR A 71 3.79 -2.35 -4.80
N GLU A 72 4.09 -1.14 -4.31
CA GLU A 72 5.40 -0.87 -3.70
C GLU A 72 5.60 -1.70 -2.42
N THR A 73 4.53 -1.92 -1.65
CA THR A 73 4.58 -2.79 -0.46
C THR A 73 4.88 -4.23 -0.84
N ILE A 74 4.21 -4.78 -1.86
CA ILE A 74 4.51 -6.14 -2.38
C ILE A 74 5.96 -6.22 -2.88
N LEU A 75 6.44 -5.21 -3.61
CA LEU A 75 7.82 -5.16 -4.10
C LEU A 75 8.84 -5.24 -2.96
N ALA A 76 8.62 -4.48 -1.88
CA ALA A 76 9.46 -4.51 -0.68
C ALA A 76 9.42 -5.88 0.01
N MET A 77 8.23 -6.48 0.15
CA MET A 77 8.04 -7.80 0.75
C MET A 77 8.74 -8.91 -0.06
N LEU A 78 8.60 -8.90 -1.38
CA LEU A 78 9.29 -9.86 -2.25
C LEU A 78 10.81 -9.68 -2.20
N THR A 79 11.30 -8.45 -2.05
CA THR A 79 12.73 -8.18 -1.87
C THR A 79 13.24 -8.79 -0.56
N SER A 80 12.52 -8.61 0.55
CA SER A 80 12.87 -9.26 1.83
C SER A 80 12.90 -10.78 1.70
N LEU A 81 11.86 -11.37 1.09
CA LEU A 81 11.77 -12.81 0.88
C LEU A 81 12.92 -13.35 0.01
N ALA A 82 13.31 -12.63 -1.04
CA ALA A 82 14.40 -13.01 -1.93
C ALA A 82 15.76 -13.14 -1.20
N TYR A 83 15.98 -12.37 -0.15
CA TYR A 83 17.14 -12.48 0.73
C TYR A 83 16.97 -13.51 1.86
N GLY A 84 15.88 -14.29 1.84
CA GLY A 84 15.56 -15.27 2.87
C GLY A 84 15.05 -14.67 4.18
N ALA A 85 14.79 -13.36 4.22
CA ALA A 85 14.30 -12.69 5.41
C ALA A 85 12.78 -12.86 5.57
N GLU A 86 12.34 -13.09 6.80
CA GLU A 86 10.92 -13.24 7.14
C GLU A 86 10.18 -11.90 7.18
N LEU A 87 8.86 -11.97 7.04
CA LEU A 87 8.01 -10.79 6.95
C LEU A 87 7.19 -10.62 8.22
N VAL A 88 7.23 -9.43 8.84
CA VAL A 88 6.29 -9.06 9.89
C VAL A 88 5.54 -7.81 9.45
N VAL A 89 4.23 -7.90 9.24
CA VAL A 89 3.43 -6.73 8.86
C VAL A 89 3.04 -5.98 10.12
N SER A 90 3.20 -4.66 10.14
CA SER A 90 2.86 -3.86 11.31
C SER A 90 1.96 -2.70 10.95
N HIS A 91 1.03 -2.41 11.86
CA HIS A 91 0.37 -1.12 11.84
C HIS A 91 1.29 -0.07 12.50
N ARG A 92 1.28 1.19 12.05
CA ARG A 92 1.93 2.24 12.85
C ARG A 92 1.06 2.55 14.07
N SER A 93 1.70 2.94 15.18
CA SER A 93 0.95 3.58 16.27
C SER A 93 0.12 4.73 15.70
N LYS A 94 -1.11 4.94 16.18
CA LYS A 94 -2.04 5.95 15.64
C LYS A 94 -2.61 5.52 14.29
N SER A 95 -3.30 4.38 14.32
CA SER A 95 -3.96 3.78 13.17
C SER A 95 -5.47 4.06 13.18
N PRO A 96 -6.12 4.19 12.01
CA PRO A 96 -7.57 4.09 11.89
C PRO A 96 -8.02 2.62 12.01
N ASN A 97 -9.34 2.40 11.97
CA ASN A 97 -9.97 1.08 12.06
C ASN A 97 -9.88 0.24 10.77
N ASP A 98 -9.23 0.76 9.72
CA ASP A 98 -8.96 0.00 8.51
C ASP A 98 -8.07 -1.22 8.84
N PRO A 99 -8.43 -2.44 8.43
CA PRO A 99 -7.71 -3.66 8.78
C PRO A 99 -6.75 -4.14 7.68
N PHE A 100 -6.36 -3.29 6.72
CA PHE A 100 -5.57 -3.72 5.57
C PHE A 100 -4.24 -4.41 5.93
N GLU A 101 -3.64 -4.14 7.10
CA GLU A 101 -2.41 -4.83 7.54
C GLU A 101 -2.65 -6.33 7.73
N ALA A 102 -3.85 -6.73 8.17
CA ALA A 102 -4.24 -8.14 8.23
C ALA A 102 -4.38 -8.75 6.83
N GLU A 103 -4.91 -7.97 5.88
CA GLU A 103 -5.07 -8.40 4.48
C GLU A 103 -3.71 -8.59 3.80
N ILE A 104 -2.78 -7.63 3.96
CA ILE A 104 -1.41 -7.69 3.44
C ILE A 104 -0.65 -8.86 4.09
N GLY A 105 -0.72 -9.00 5.42
CA GLY A 105 -0.05 -10.09 6.14
C GLY A 105 -0.53 -11.46 5.68
N THR A 106 -1.84 -11.62 5.50
CA THR A 106 -2.44 -12.88 5.02
C THR A 106 -2.13 -13.14 3.55
N ALA A 107 -2.10 -12.11 2.70
CA ALA A 107 -1.76 -12.26 1.28
C ALA A 107 -0.36 -12.85 1.06
N MET A 108 0.58 -12.53 1.95
CA MET A 108 2.01 -12.80 1.76
C MET A 108 2.55 -13.94 2.64
N ASN A 109 1.69 -14.64 3.38
CA ASN A 109 2.11 -15.61 4.40
C ASN A 109 3.15 -15.02 5.37
N ALA A 110 2.90 -13.78 5.84
CA ALA A 110 3.80 -13.14 6.78
C ALA A 110 3.89 -13.94 8.08
N LEU A 111 5.08 -13.98 8.69
CA LEU A 111 5.35 -14.62 9.98
C LEU A 111 4.40 -14.15 11.08
N GLY A 112 4.03 -12.87 11.03
CA GLY A 112 3.05 -12.32 11.95
C GLY A 112 2.56 -10.94 11.56
N VAL A 113 1.48 -10.53 12.24
CA VAL A 113 0.94 -9.17 12.16
C VAL A 113 1.09 -8.51 13.54
N LYS A 114 1.84 -7.41 13.59
CA LYS A 114 2.09 -6.63 14.80
C LYS A 114 1.09 -5.48 14.89
N CYS A 115 0.01 -5.70 15.65
CA CYS A 115 -1.03 -4.70 15.94
C CYS A 115 -1.04 -4.22 17.40
N GLY A 116 -0.07 -4.62 18.23
CA GLY A 116 -0.10 -4.36 19.68
C GLY A 116 -1.19 -5.13 20.43
N GLY A 117 -1.35 -4.87 21.74
CA GLY A 117 -2.32 -5.59 22.58
C GLY A 117 -3.78 -5.24 22.28
N GLY A 118 -4.69 -6.22 22.37
CA GLY A 118 -6.11 -6.13 21.96
C GLY A 118 -7.04 -5.23 22.79
N ALA A 119 -6.53 -4.18 23.43
CA ALA A 119 -7.31 -3.26 24.26
C ALA A 119 -8.03 -2.15 23.46
N ASN A 120 -7.58 -1.88 22.22
CA ASN A 120 -8.09 -0.79 21.41
C ASN A 120 -8.88 -1.30 20.19
N THR A 121 -9.93 -0.59 19.79
CA THR A 121 -10.85 -0.99 18.71
C THR A 121 -10.13 -1.24 17.39
N GLU A 122 -9.19 -0.40 16.98
CA GLU A 122 -8.48 -0.54 15.70
C GLU A 122 -7.63 -1.82 15.63
N ARG A 123 -7.20 -2.32 16.79
CA ARG A 123 -6.44 -3.57 16.91
C ARG A 123 -7.37 -4.76 16.84
N LEU A 124 -8.50 -4.68 17.54
CA LEU A 124 -9.56 -5.68 17.47
C LEU A 124 -10.10 -5.83 16.04
N GLN A 125 -10.25 -4.74 15.29
CA GLN A 125 -10.66 -4.78 13.87
C GLN A 125 -9.63 -5.54 13.01
N LYS A 126 -8.33 -5.28 13.20
CA LYS A 126 -7.25 -5.99 12.48
C LYS A 126 -7.21 -7.48 12.81
N TYR A 127 -7.24 -7.85 14.09
CA TYR A 127 -7.28 -9.26 14.49
C TYR A 127 -8.59 -9.95 14.08
N GLY A 128 -9.72 -9.24 14.17
CA GLY A 128 -11.02 -9.71 13.69
C GLY A 128 -11.00 -10.01 12.20
N ARG A 129 -10.35 -9.16 11.39
CA ARG A 129 -10.17 -9.39 9.96
C ARG A 129 -9.33 -10.64 9.67
N VAL A 130 -8.30 -10.94 10.45
CA VAL A 130 -7.57 -12.23 10.33
C VAL A 130 -8.53 -13.41 10.53
N MET A 131 -9.36 -13.36 11.58
CA MET A 131 -10.34 -14.42 11.84
C MET A 131 -11.39 -14.55 10.74
N GLU A 132 -11.85 -13.43 10.20
CA GLU A 132 -12.78 -13.39 9.07
C GLU A 132 -12.17 -14.00 7.81
N ILE A 133 -10.93 -13.64 7.46
CA ILE A 133 -10.22 -14.20 6.31
C ILE A 133 -10.06 -15.73 6.46
N ILE A 134 -9.69 -16.20 7.66
CA ILE A 134 -9.59 -17.64 7.93
C ILE A 134 -10.96 -18.33 7.75
N ALA A 135 -12.05 -17.70 8.20
CA ALA A 135 -13.39 -18.24 8.01
C ALA A 135 -13.79 -18.29 6.53
N LEU A 136 -13.52 -17.22 5.77
CA LEU A 136 -13.76 -17.15 4.32
C LEU A 136 -12.95 -18.22 3.56
N ALA A 137 -11.68 -18.40 3.90
CA ALA A 137 -10.82 -19.41 3.28
C ALA A 137 -11.33 -20.84 3.52
N LYS A 138 -11.89 -21.12 4.70
CA LYS A 138 -12.52 -22.41 5.01
C LYS A 138 -13.85 -22.58 4.24
N ALA A 139 -14.66 -21.54 4.15
CA ALA A 139 -15.93 -21.58 3.44
C ALA A 139 -15.74 -21.78 1.92
N ALA A 140 -14.68 -21.22 1.35
CA ALA A 140 -14.34 -21.35 -0.07
C ALA A 140 -13.93 -22.77 -0.50
N GLN A 141 -13.72 -23.70 0.44
CA GLN A 141 -13.41 -25.11 0.14
C GLN A 141 -14.68 -25.95 -0.12
N ARG A 142 -15.88 -25.36 -0.04
CA ARG A 142 -17.13 -26.06 -0.28
C ARG A 142 -17.39 -26.20 -1.78
N GLU A 143 -17.63 -27.43 -2.24
CA GLU A 143 -18.11 -27.67 -3.60
C GLU A 143 -19.59 -27.32 -3.75
N THR A 144 -19.93 -26.68 -4.88
CA THR A 144 -21.31 -26.42 -5.28
C THR A 144 -21.98 -27.74 -5.68
N THR A 145 -23.12 -28.04 -5.06
CA THR A 145 -23.90 -29.25 -5.35
C THR A 145 -24.60 -29.17 -6.71
N ASP A 146 -24.94 -30.32 -7.30
CA ASP A 146 -25.67 -30.37 -8.58
C ASP A 146 -27.03 -29.65 -8.53
N ALA A 147 -27.70 -29.66 -7.37
CA ALA A 147 -28.96 -28.95 -7.17
C ALA A 147 -28.77 -27.42 -7.21
N GLU A 148 -27.75 -26.91 -6.50
CA GLU A 148 -27.40 -25.49 -6.52
C GLU A 148 -26.95 -25.05 -7.92
N ARG A 149 -26.16 -25.87 -8.63
CA ARG A 149 -25.77 -25.59 -10.03
C ARG A 149 -26.99 -25.39 -10.92
N LYS A 150 -27.96 -26.31 -10.84
CA LYS A 150 -29.19 -26.24 -11.62
C LYS A 150 -30.02 -25.00 -11.27
N GLU A 151 -30.11 -24.66 -9.99
CA GLU A 151 -30.80 -23.44 -9.53
C GLU A 151 -30.14 -22.16 -10.09
N VAL A 152 -28.80 -22.09 -10.06
CA VAL A 152 -28.06 -20.96 -10.64
C VAL A 152 -28.30 -20.86 -12.14
N GLU A 153 -28.28 -21.97 -12.89
CA GLU A 153 -28.58 -21.96 -14.32
C GLU A 153 -29.99 -21.44 -14.63
N GLU A 154 -30.99 -21.85 -13.86
CA GLU A 154 -32.37 -21.36 -14.00
C GLU A 154 -32.47 -19.86 -13.69
N ASN A 155 -31.82 -19.40 -12.62
CA ASN A 155 -31.75 -17.98 -12.26
C ASN A 155 -31.06 -17.14 -13.33
N VAL A 156 -29.98 -17.63 -13.95
CA VAL A 156 -29.29 -16.97 -15.06
C VAL A 156 -30.21 -16.84 -16.27
N LYS A 157 -30.93 -17.91 -16.65
CA LYS A 157 -31.90 -17.88 -17.76
C LYS A 157 -33.00 -16.85 -17.50
N GLU A 158 -33.53 -16.82 -16.28
CA GLU A 158 -34.55 -15.85 -15.89
C GLU A 158 -34.02 -14.41 -15.93
N LEU A 159 -32.81 -14.16 -15.43
CA LEU A 159 -32.14 -12.85 -15.50
C LEU A 159 -31.98 -12.38 -16.95
N VAL A 160 -31.49 -13.24 -17.86
CA VAL A 160 -31.37 -12.89 -19.28
C VAL A 160 -32.74 -12.59 -19.89
N ARG A 161 -33.76 -13.40 -19.57
CA ARG A 161 -35.13 -13.15 -20.02
C ARG A 161 -35.64 -11.79 -19.56
N ILE A 162 -35.47 -11.45 -18.29
CA ILE A 162 -35.90 -10.16 -17.71
C ILE A 162 -35.15 -9.00 -18.35
N LEU A 163 -33.83 -9.12 -18.52
CA LEU A 163 -32.98 -8.02 -18.99
C LEU A 163 -33.02 -7.81 -20.51
N THR A 164 -33.19 -8.87 -21.30
CA THR A 164 -33.11 -8.80 -22.78
C THR A 164 -34.41 -9.14 -23.49
N GLY A 165 -35.43 -9.66 -22.79
CA GLY A 165 -36.68 -10.11 -23.38
C GLY A 165 -36.56 -11.35 -24.28
N LYS A 166 -35.44 -12.09 -24.19
CA LYS A 166 -35.20 -13.30 -25.00
C LYS A 166 -35.58 -14.54 -24.20
N GLU A 167 -36.39 -15.41 -24.78
CA GLU A 167 -36.82 -16.66 -24.14
C GLU A 167 -35.95 -17.87 -24.57
N ASP A 168 -35.35 -17.81 -25.75
CA ASP A 168 -34.54 -18.89 -26.31
C ASP A 168 -33.05 -18.56 -26.13
N VAL A 169 -32.52 -18.88 -24.95
CA VAL A 169 -31.14 -18.58 -24.55
C VAL A 169 -30.45 -19.88 -24.16
N SER A 170 -29.43 -20.26 -24.93
CA SER A 170 -28.50 -21.30 -24.52
C SER A 170 -27.52 -20.72 -23.51
N VAL A 171 -27.36 -21.43 -22.39
CA VAL A 171 -26.47 -21.04 -21.31
C VAL A 171 -25.19 -21.86 -21.44
N MET A 172 -24.03 -21.22 -21.22
CA MET A 172 -22.75 -21.91 -21.30
C MET A 172 -22.66 -23.03 -20.25
N PRO A 173 -21.94 -24.12 -20.52
CA PRO A 173 -21.84 -25.26 -19.59
C PRO A 173 -21.29 -24.90 -18.20
N ASP A 174 -20.56 -23.80 -18.10
CA ASP A 174 -19.92 -23.27 -16.90
C ASP A 174 -20.68 -22.07 -16.30
N ALA A 175 -21.92 -21.79 -16.74
CA ALA A 175 -22.66 -20.64 -16.24
C ALA A 175 -23.05 -20.72 -14.77
N ALA A 176 -23.10 -21.93 -14.19
CA ALA A 176 -23.27 -22.11 -12.75
C ALA A 176 -22.04 -21.62 -11.95
N GLU A 177 -20.88 -21.46 -12.59
CA GLU A 177 -19.63 -20.98 -11.98
C GLU A 177 -19.44 -19.46 -12.18
N LEU A 178 -20.34 -18.79 -12.90
CA LEU A 178 -20.27 -17.35 -13.14
C LEU A 178 -20.69 -16.58 -11.88
N ASP A 179 -19.76 -15.78 -11.34
CA ASP A 179 -20.08 -14.82 -10.30
C ASP A 179 -20.84 -13.62 -10.90
N ILE A 180 -22.17 -13.70 -10.85
CA ILE A 180 -23.08 -12.65 -11.33
C ILE A 180 -22.85 -11.34 -10.56
N ALA A 181 -22.53 -11.40 -9.27
CA ALA A 181 -22.28 -10.21 -8.47
C ALA A 181 -21.02 -9.50 -8.98
N ALA A 182 -19.94 -10.25 -9.24
CA ALA A 182 -18.72 -9.72 -9.84
C ALA A 182 -18.99 -9.07 -11.22
N LEU A 183 -19.81 -9.71 -12.07
CA LEU A 183 -20.20 -9.12 -13.36
C LEU A 183 -20.95 -7.79 -13.21
N LEU A 184 -21.92 -7.73 -12.30
CA LEU A 184 -22.66 -6.49 -12.01
C LEU A 184 -21.73 -5.41 -11.44
N MET A 185 -20.79 -5.79 -10.59
CA MET A 185 -19.75 -4.90 -10.06
C MET A 185 -18.88 -4.32 -11.17
N LYS A 186 -18.45 -5.13 -12.15
CA LYS A 186 -17.67 -4.67 -13.32
C LYS A 186 -18.38 -3.60 -14.13
N MET A 187 -19.72 -3.61 -14.16
CA MET A 187 -20.53 -2.63 -14.87
C MET A 187 -20.63 -1.27 -14.17
N LEU A 188 -20.37 -1.22 -12.86
CA LEU A 188 -20.48 0.01 -12.08
C LEU A 188 -19.32 0.97 -12.41
N ALA A 189 -19.66 2.26 -12.46
CA ALA A 189 -18.68 3.33 -12.57
C ALA A 189 -18.45 4.01 -11.22
N ILE A 190 -17.26 4.55 -11.04
CA ILE A 190 -16.93 5.46 -9.94
C ILE A 190 -17.62 6.79 -10.21
N GLU A 191 -18.74 7.06 -9.55
CA GLU A 191 -19.52 8.28 -9.75
C GLU A 191 -18.94 9.45 -8.95
N ALA A 192 -18.39 9.15 -7.77
CA ALA A 192 -17.74 10.14 -6.92
C ALA A 192 -16.62 9.53 -6.09
N VAL A 193 -15.73 10.40 -5.64
CA VAL A 193 -14.70 10.13 -4.65
C VAL A 193 -14.80 11.21 -3.59
N SER A 194 -14.78 10.83 -2.31
CA SER A 194 -14.66 11.77 -1.20
C SER A 194 -13.38 11.50 -0.42
N GLY A 195 -12.71 12.58 -0.02
CA GLY A 195 -11.65 12.57 0.98
C GLY A 195 -12.22 12.95 2.33
N THR A 196 -11.81 12.27 3.40
CA THR A 196 -12.22 12.62 4.76
C THR A 196 -11.05 12.53 5.73
N GLU A 197 -11.10 13.31 6.80
CA GLU A 197 -10.26 13.11 7.97
C GLU A 197 -10.89 12.06 8.88
N GLU A 198 -10.22 10.93 9.02
CA GLU A 198 -10.62 9.86 9.93
C GLU A 198 -9.78 9.90 11.21
N ALA A 199 -10.45 9.88 12.35
CA ALA A 199 -9.76 9.86 13.64
C ALA A 199 -9.01 8.54 13.83
N THR A 200 -7.74 8.63 14.20
CA THR A 200 -6.98 7.49 14.69
C THR A 200 -7.30 7.21 16.16
N ASN A 201 -6.84 6.09 16.69
CA ASN A 201 -6.98 5.74 18.10
C ASN A 201 -6.37 6.76 19.09
N ALA A 202 -5.57 7.72 18.61
CA ALA A 202 -4.98 8.79 19.40
C ALA A 202 -5.66 10.16 19.20
N GLY A 203 -6.80 10.22 18.50
CA GLY A 203 -7.53 11.46 18.24
C GLY A 203 -6.86 12.41 17.25
N ILE A 204 -5.77 11.97 16.60
CA ILE A 204 -5.13 12.69 15.51
C ILE A 204 -5.74 12.18 14.19
N PRO A 205 -6.20 13.06 13.29
CA PRO A 205 -6.79 12.63 12.03
C PRO A 205 -5.73 12.08 11.06
N SER A 206 -6.15 11.14 10.23
CA SER A 206 -5.46 10.71 9.02
C SER A 206 -6.41 10.80 7.82
N ALA A 207 -5.87 10.75 6.60
CA ALA A 207 -6.70 10.81 5.41
C ALA A 207 -7.36 9.46 5.12
N ALA A 208 -8.57 9.52 4.59
CA ALA A 208 -9.33 8.39 4.09
C ALA A 208 -9.96 8.75 2.74
N ALA A 209 -9.88 7.83 1.78
CA ALA A 209 -10.55 7.94 0.49
C ALA A 209 -11.75 7.00 0.45
N THR A 210 -12.90 7.48 -0.04
CA THR A 210 -14.09 6.65 -0.26
C THR A 210 -14.56 6.81 -1.70
N LEU A 211 -14.62 5.70 -2.43
CA LEU A 211 -15.23 5.60 -3.75
C LEU A 211 -16.73 5.36 -3.61
N PHE A 212 -17.53 6.03 -4.42
CA PHE A 212 -18.98 5.83 -4.51
C PHE A 212 -19.31 5.34 -5.91
N LEU A 213 -19.90 4.14 -5.99
CA LEU A 213 -20.15 3.46 -7.24
C LEU A 213 -21.65 3.36 -7.52
N GLY A 214 -21.99 3.51 -8.81
CA GLY A 214 -23.36 3.57 -9.30
C GLY A 214 -24.07 4.86 -8.88
N LYS A 215 -25.11 5.25 -9.63
CA LYS A 215 -25.78 6.56 -9.49
C LYS A 215 -26.27 6.90 -8.08
N THR A 216 -26.58 5.90 -7.27
CA THR A 216 -27.03 6.08 -5.87
C THR A 216 -25.89 6.16 -4.87
N GLY A 217 -24.67 5.77 -5.25
CA GLY A 217 -23.51 5.70 -4.37
C GLY A 217 -23.67 4.70 -3.21
N ILE A 218 -24.51 3.68 -3.39
CA ILE A 218 -24.76 2.64 -2.37
C ILE A 218 -23.53 1.75 -2.19
N VAL A 219 -22.90 1.36 -3.31
CA VAL A 219 -21.68 0.56 -3.28
C VAL A 219 -20.49 1.48 -2.99
N ARG A 220 -19.74 1.17 -1.94
CA ARG A 220 -18.65 2.01 -1.46
C ARG A 220 -17.43 1.19 -1.14
N PHE A 221 -16.27 1.69 -1.54
CA PHE A 221 -14.98 1.16 -1.13
C PHE A 221 -14.19 2.26 -0.46
N LYS A 222 -13.72 1.98 0.76
CA LYS A 222 -12.95 2.92 1.57
C LYS A 222 -11.53 2.41 1.69
N GLY A 223 -10.57 3.33 1.79
CA GLY A 223 -9.22 3.06 2.27
C GLY A 223 -8.80 4.17 3.21
N SER A 224 -8.20 3.82 4.35
CA SER A 224 -7.55 4.79 5.24
C SER A 224 -6.27 4.26 5.83
N THR A 225 -5.42 5.19 6.28
CA THR A 225 -4.01 4.89 6.55
C THR A 225 -3.61 5.29 7.95
N PRO A 226 -2.70 4.56 8.62
CA PRO A 226 -2.08 5.02 9.85
C PRO A 226 -1.32 6.33 9.65
N LEU A 227 -1.01 7.00 10.76
CA LEU A 227 -0.05 8.09 10.70
C LEU A 227 1.29 7.61 10.15
N GLY A 228 2.00 8.53 9.51
CA GLY A 228 3.37 8.33 9.04
C GLY A 228 4.32 9.37 9.63
N THR A 229 5.52 9.48 9.08
CA THR A 229 6.38 10.64 9.32
C THR A 229 5.98 11.77 8.37
N SER A 230 6.09 13.01 8.84
CA SER A 230 5.89 14.21 8.04
C SER A 230 7.19 14.89 7.61
N ALA A 231 8.34 14.27 7.87
CA ALA A 231 9.68 14.76 7.54
C ALA A 231 10.75 13.65 7.63
N GLY A 232 11.77 13.72 6.79
CA GLY A 232 12.86 12.73 6.76
C GLY A 232 13.28 12.42 5.33
N GLU A 233 14.30 11.57 5.19
CA GLU A 233 14.95 11.31 3.90
C GLU A 233 14.42 10.02 3.23
N ASP A 234 13.99 9.03 4.01
CA ASP A 234 13.67 7.70 3.48
C ASP A 234 12.18 7.33 3.39
N GLU A 235 11.39 7.48 4.47
CA GLU A 235 9.97 7.09 4.49
C GLU A 235 9.04 8.07 3.76
N ALA A 236 8.09 7.57 2.97
CA ALA A 236 7.08 8.37 2.31
C ALA A 236 6.38 9.36 3.26
N ILE A 237 6.23 10.60 2.80
CA ILE A 237 5.74 11.72 3.60
C ILE A 237 4.24 11.60 3.85
N HIS A 238 3.87 11.47 5.12
CA HIS A 238 2.52 11.71 5.59
C HIS A 238 2.25 13.22 5.58
N TYR A 239 1.37 13.65 4.69
CA TYR A 239 1.12 15.06 4.46
C TYR A 239 0.18 15.63 5.52
N VAL A 240 0.65 16.64 6.24
CA VAL A 240 -0.06 17.27 7.37
C VAL A 240 -0.27 18.77 7.14
N ASP A 241 -1.23 19.36 7.84
CA ASP A 241 -1.66 20.76 7.71
C ASP A 241 -0.57 21.78 8.05
N SER A 242 0.44 21.37 8.84
CA SER A 242 1.61 22.20 9.11
C SER A 242 2.56 22.31 7.92
N ILE A 243 2.46 21.42 6.92
CA ILE A 243 3.18 21.52 5.67
C ILE A 243 2.60 22.68 4.85
N ILE A 244 3.48 23.59 4.42
CA ILE A 244 3.09 24.80 3.69
C ILE A 244 3.85 24.84 2.37
N GLU A 245 3.12 24.77 1.27
CA GLU A 245 3.71 24.94 -0.05
C GLU A 245 4.15 26.39 -0.31
N PRO A 246 5.17 26.58 -1.15
CA PRO A 246 5.51 27.89 -1.70
C PRO A 246 4.29 28.57 -2.32
N SER A 247 4.05 29.81 -1.91
CA SER A 247 2.94 30.65 -2.35
C SER A 247 3.31 32.13 -2.25
N GLU A 248 2.50 33.01 -2.82
CA GLU A 248 2.68 34.47 -2.69
C GLU A 248 2.68 34.91 -1.22
N THR A 249 1.90 34.26 -0.36
CA THR A 249 1.90 34.49 1.10
C THR A 249 3.27 34.17 1.73
N THR A 250 3.86 33.02 1.38
CA THR A 250 5.18 32.64 1.91
C THR A 250 6.30 33.56 1.42
N LYS A 251 6.18 34.11 0.20
CA LYS A 251 7.13 35.10 -0.34
C LYS A 251 6.97 36.46 0.36
N LYS A 252 5.74 36.94 0.52
CA LYS A 252 5.40 38.23 1.13
C LYS A 252 5.81 38.32 2.59
N TYR A 253 5.70 37.22 3.34
CA TYR A 253 6.00 37.15 4.78
C TYR A 253 7.09 36.12 5.09
N ALA A 254 8.16 36.09 4.28
CA ALA A 254 9.25 35.11 4.43
C ALA A 254 9.88 35.09 5.83
N ASP A 255 9.82 36.20 6.56
CA ASP A 255 10.29 36.31 7.94
C ASP A 255 9.51 35.43 8.93
N LEU A 256 8.28 35.02 8.60
CA LEU A 256 7.43 34.18 9.46
C LEU A 256 7.63 32.68 9.25
N PHE A 257 8.33 32.29 8.18
CA PHE A 257 8.46 30.89 7.77
C PHE A 257 9.90 30.39 7.91
N LYS A 258 10.03 29.10 8.22
CA LYS A 258 11.27 28.34 8.17
C LYS A 258 11.18 27.37 7.00
N ASP A 259 12.21 27.33 6.17
CA ASP A 259 12.42 26.28 5.18
C ASP A 259 12.64 24.93 5.88
N ALA A 260 11.86 23.92 5.50
CA ALA A 260 11.96 22.58 6.05
C ALA A 260 13.06 21.74 5.40
N GLY A 261 13.67 22.19 4.30
CA GLY A 261 14.73 21.49 3.56
C GLY A 261 14.20 20.48 2.54
N ASP A 262 12.88 20.25 2.51
CA ASP A 262 12.15 19.47 1.49
C ASP A 262 11.46 20.40 0.47
N GLY A 263 11.83 21.69 0.51
CA GLY A 263 11.26 22.75 -0.30
C GLY A 263 9.87 23.23 0.15
N THR A 264 9.34 22.70 1.25
CA THR A 264 8.15 23.22 1.91
C THR A 264 8.52 24.10 3.10
N PHE A 265 7.55 24.83 3.63
CA PHE A 265 7.73 25.75 4.75
C PHE A 265 6.98 25.28 5.99
N ARG A 266 7.45 25.71 7.16
CA ARG A 266 6.71 25.66 8.43
C ARG A 266 6.70 27.06 9.03
N PHE A 267 5.68 27.42 9.82
CA PHE A 267 5.79 28.62 10.64
C PHE A 267 6.95 28.50 11.63
N LYS A 268 7.73 29.56 11.82
CA LYS A 268 8.76 29.59 12.87
C LYS A 268 8.12 29.44 14.26
N LYS A 269 8.88 28.88 15.21
CA LYS A 269 8.37 28.55 16.55
C LYS A 269 7.94 29.77 17.37
N ASP A 270 8.53 30.92 17.10
CA ASP A 270 8.31 32.21 17.76
C ASP A 270 7.11 32.99 17.19
N VAL A 271 6.62 32.62 15.99
CA VAL A 271 5.41 33.22 15.43
C VAL A 271 4.20 32.82 16.28
N ASN A 272 3.36 33.79 16.61
CA ASN A 272 2.14 33.60 17.39
C ASN A 272 0.93 34.29 16.72
N LEU A 273 -0.27 34.04 17.25
CA LEU A 273 -1.51 34.54 16.68
C LEU A 273 -1.56 36.08 16.59
N GLN A 274 -0.97 36.82 17.53
CA GLN A 274 -0.97 38.28 17.48
C GLN A 274 -0.07 38.80 16.36
N THR A 275 1.12 38.20 16.19
CA THR A 275 2.02 38.51 15.07
C THR A 275 1.29 38.35 13.74
N VAL A 276 0.57 37.24 13.55
CA VAL A 276 -0.18 37.00 12.31
C VAL A 276 -1.34 37.97 12.14
N LYS A 277 -2.15 38.21 13.19
CA LYS A 277 -3.26 39.17 13.16
C LYS A 277 -2.82 40.58 12.79
N SER A 278 -1.64 41.01 13.27
CA SER A 278 -1.10 42.35 13.00
C SER A 278 -0.84 42.61 11.51
N LYS A 279 -0.67 41.56 10.70
CA LYS A 279 -0.46 41.69 9.25
C LYS A 279 -1.75 42.00 8.48
N ASN A 280 -2.92 41.84 9.11
CA ASN A 280 -4.24 42.07 8.52
C ASN A 280 -4.43 41.43 7.13
N ASP A 281 -4.00 40.17 7.01
CA ASP A 281 -3.98 39.42 5.75
C ASP A 281 -4.76 38.12 5.91
N GLU A 282 -5.88 38.00 5.19
CA GLU A 282 -6.80 36.87 5.32
C GLU A 282 -6.17 35.55 4.90
N GLN A 283 -5.33 35.56 3.86
CA GLN A 283 -4.66 34.35 3.36
C GLN A 283 -3.63 33.84 4.37
N LEU A 284 -2.83 34.75 4.94
CA LEU A 284 -1.89 34.41 6.00
C LEU A 284 -2.62 33.89 7.26
N MET A 285 -3.73 34.52 7.65
CA MET A 285 -4.55 34.08 8.78
C MET A 285 -5.18 32.70 8.56
N ALA A 286 -5.66 32.41 7.34
CA ALA A 286 -6.20 31.11 6.99
C ALA A 286 -5.11 30.02 7.03
N LEU A 287 -3.93 30.31 6.48
CA LEU A 287 -2.78 29.41 6.52
C LEU A 287 -2.33 29.11 7.95
N TRP A 288 -2.25 30.16 8.80
CA TRP A 288 -1.96 30.01 10.22
C TRP A 288 -2.98 29.10 10.92
N LYS A 289 -4.29 29.38 10.78
CA LYS A 289 -5.35 28.57 11.39
C LYS A 289 -5.26 27.10 10.96
N LYS A 290 -5.06 26.84 9.66
CA LYS A 290 -4.90 25.49 9.12
C LYS A 290 -3.71 24.78 9.77
N SER A 291 -2.53 25.41 9.75
CA SER A 291 -1.27 24.84 10.28
C SER A 291 -1.27 24.54 11.78
N ARG A 292 -2.26 25.03 12.53
CA ARG A 292 -2.40 24.81 13.98
C ARG A 292 -3.49 23.80 14.34
N ARG A 293 -4.29 23.33 13.37
CA ARG A 293 -5.28 22.27 13.60
C ARG A 293 -4.58 21.00 14.08
N TYR A 294 -5.09 20.39 15.15
CA TYR A 294 -4.54 19.18 15.77
C TYR A 294 -3.02 19.27 16.03
N ASP A 295 -2.56 20.40 16.57
CA ASP A 295 -1.13 20.69 16.77
C ASP A 295 -0.30 20.62 15.48
N GLY A 296 -0.91 20.97 14.35
CA GLY A 296 -0.32 20.92 13.02
C GLY A 296 -0.33 19.54 12.36
N LYS A 297 -1.05 18.58 12.95
CA LYS A 297 -1.21 17.21 12.45
C LYS A 297 -2.57 16.95 11.78
N GLY A 298 -3.37 17.98 11.54
CA GLY A 298 -4.50 17.86 10.61
C GLY A 298 -4.02 17.40 9.24
N CYS A 299 -4.91 16.93 8.36
CA CYS A 299 -4.53 16.48 7.02
C CYS A 299 -5.54 16.93 5.95
N MET A 300 -6.07 18.14 6.09
CA MET A 300 -7.02 18.74 5.14
C MET A 300 -6.44 18.83 3.73
N ASP A 301 -5.14 19.08 3.57
CA ASP A 301 -4.55 19.16 2.24
C ASP A 301 -4.44 17.78 1.59
N ALA A 302 -4.11 16.73 2.35
CA ALA A 302 -4.18 15.35 1.85
C ALA A 302 -5.60 14.99 1.40
N VAL A 303 -6.62 15.40 2.16
CA VAL A 303 -8.04 15.27 1.76
C VAL A 303 -8.33 16.01 0.45
N LYS A 304 -7.85 17.25 0.28
CA LYS A 304 -8.00 17.98 -0.98
C LYS A 304 -7.24 17.32 -2.14
N HIS A 305 -6.10 16.69 -1.89
CA HIS A 305 -5.38 15.95 -2.91
C HIS A 305 -6.18 14.72 -3.39
N ILE A 306 -6.86 14.02 -2.48
CA ILE A 306 -7.81 12.95 -2.81
C ILE A 306 -8.93 13.50 -3.70
N GLU A 307 -9.64 14.55 -3.27
CA GLU A 307 -10.81 15.08 -3.98
C GLU A 307 -10.45 15.85 -5.26
N GLY A 308 -9.24 16.40 -5.32
CA GLY A 308 -8.78 17.28 -6.38
C GLY A 308 -8.00 16.55 -7.47
N VAL A 309 -6.79 16.08 -7.15
CA VAL A 309 -5.88 15.49 -8.15
C VAL A 309 -6.23 14.04 -8.39
N LEU A 310 -6.35 13.23 -7.33
CA LEU A 310 -6.52 11.78 -7.44
C LEU A 310 -7.92 11.43 -7.98
N ALA A 311 -8.98 12.03 -7.44
CA ALA A 311 -10.36 11.73 -7.85
C ALA A 311 -10.60 11.95 -9.36
N LYS A 312 -10.10 13.06 -9.91
CA LYS A 312 -10.27 13.40 -11.35
C LYS A 312 -9.73 12.33 -12.28
N ALA A 313 -8.74 11.56 -11.83
CA ALA A 313 -8.12 10.52 -12.62
C ALA A 313 -9.00 9.27 -12.77
N PHE A 314 -9.97 9.05 -11.88
CA PHE A 314 -10.74 7.80 -11.80
C PHE A 314 -12.26 7.97 -11.88
N ILE A 315 -12.82 9.15 -11.57
CA ILE A 315 -14.27 9.42 -11.72
C ILE A 315 -14.71 9.18 -13.16
N GLY A 316 -15.88 8.53 -13.31
CA GLY A 316 -16.48 8.15 -14.59
C GLY A 316 -15.95 6.83 -15.16
N ARG A 317 -14.88 6.25 -14.60
CA ARG A 317 -14.37 4.96 -15.05
C ARG A 317 -15.22 3.81 -14.49
N LYS A 318 -15.55 2.86 -15.37
CA LYS A 318 -16.12 1.58 -14.97
C LYS A 318 -15.06 0.70 -14.33
N LEU A 319 -15.44 -0.14 -13.37
CA LEU A 319 -14.53 -1.09 -12.75
C LEU A 319 -13.91 -2.06 -13.78
N ALA A 320 -14.68 -2.48 -14.79
CA ALA A 320 -14.17 -3.27 -15.91
C ALA A 320 -12.99 -2.61 -16.66
N ASN A 321 -12.86 -1.29 -16.58
CA ASN A 321 -11.86 -0.50 -17.30
C ASN A 321 -10.83 0.14 -16.36
N LEU A 322 -10.82 -0.23 -15.08
CA LEU A 322 -9.92 0.35 -14.10
C LEU A 322 -8.50 -0.22 -14.21
N GLY A 323 -8.38 -1.44 -14.73
CA GLY A 323 -7.13 -2.19 -14.82
C GLY A 323 -6.80 -2.92 -13.51
N SER A 324 -5.58 -3.44 -13.47
CA SER A 324 -4.99 -4.10 -12.30
C SER A 324 -4.56 -3.11 -11.21
N VAL A 325 -4.31 -3.62 -10.00
CA VAL A 325 -3.74 -2.81 -8.89
C VAL A 325 -2.41 -2.17 -9.28
N LEU A 326 -1.60 -2.86 -10.09
CA LEU A 326 -0.35 -2.31 -10.63
C LEU A 326 -0.60 -1.08 -11.51
N GLU A 327 -1.55 -1.16 -12.44
CA GLU A 327 -1.87 -0.03 -13.33
C GLU A 327 -2.43 1.17 -12.56
N ILE A 328 -3.25 0.89 -11.55
CA ILE A 328 -3.78 1.91 -10.63
C ILE A 328 -2.66 2.59 -9.88
N ASP A 329 -1.78 1.82 -9.22
CA ASP A 329 -0.68 2.38 -8.43
C ASP A 329 0.31 3.15 -9.32
N LYS A 330 0.60 2.65 -10.53
CA LYS A 330 1.40 3.38 -11.53
C LYS A 330 0.77 4.72 -11.88
N GLN A 331 -0.56 4.77 -12.05
CA GLN A 331 -1.26 6.01 -12.33
C GLN A 331 -1.19 6.97 -11.13
N LEU A 332 -1.36 6.48 -9.90
CA LEU A 332 -1.22 7.30 -8.69
C LEU A 332 0.19 7.88 -8.53
N LEU A 333 1.22 7.07 -8.74
CA LEU A 333 2.62 7.52 -8.71
C LEU A 333 2.97 8.46 -9.86
N GLY A 334 2.39 8.23 -11.04
CA GLY A 334 2.50 9.14 -12.18
C GLY A 334 1.93 10.53 -11.89
N LEU A 335 0.78 10.61 -11.19
CA LEU A 335 0.21 11.87 -10.73
C LEU A 335 1.12 12.57 -9.72
N GLU A 336 1.73 11.84 -8.78
CA GLU A 336 2.72 12.41 -7.85
C GLU A 336 3.88 13.05 -8.60
N LEU A 337 4.46 12.33 -9.58
CA LEU A 337 5.56 12.84 -10.39
C LEU A 337 5.14 14.05 -11.23
N GLU A 338 3.95 14.02 -11.84
CA GLU A 338 3.41 15.15 -12.60
C GLU A 338 3.26 16.40 -11.72
N GLN A 339 2.67 16.25 -10.53
CA GLN A 339 2.53 17.38 -9.61
C GLN A 339 3.88 17.88 -9.09
N ALA A 340 4.86 17.00 -8.88
CA ALA A 340 6.23 17.39 -8.52
C ALA A 340 6.92 18.21 -9.62
N ILE A 341 6.74 17.81 -10.90
CA ILE A 341 7.25 18.58 -12.04
C ILE A 341 6.55 19.95 -12.13
N LEU A 342 5.23 19.99 -12.00
CA LEU A 342 4.45 21.24 -12.04
C LEU A 342 4.81 22.19 -10.91
N ALA A 343 5.12 21.66 -9.73
CA ALA A 343 5.60 22.43 -8.58
C ALA A 343 7.09 22.83 -8.68
N GLY A 344 7.79 22.42 -9.76
CA GLY A 344 9.21 22.71 -9.95
C GLY A 344 10.14 22.00 -8.97
N ARG A 345 9.68 20.90 -8.34
CA ARG A 345 10.47 20.09 -7.40
C ARG A 345 11.50 19.21 -8.11
N ILE A 346 11.19 18.82 -9.35
CA ILE A 346 12.01 17.95 -10.17
C ILE A 346 11.87 18.35 -11.63
N SER A 347 12.95 18.22 -12.41
CA SER A 347 12.93 18.43 -13.87
C SER A 347 12.24 17.26 -14.57
N LYS A 348 11.53 17.55 -15.67
CA LYS A 348 10.96 16.52 -16.55
C LYS A 348 12.04 15.60 -17.14
N GLU A 349 13.24 16.12 -17.34
CA GLU A 349 14.41 15.42 -17.86
C GLU A 349 15.25 14.76 -16.77
N ALA A 350 14.82 14.80 -15.50
CA ALA A 350 15.54 14.19 -14.40
C ALA A 350 15.81 12.69 -14.63
N PRO A 351 16.94 12.14 -14.13
CA PRO A 351 17.26 10.73 -14.24
C PRO A 351 16.17 9.83 -13.64
N THR A 352 16.03 8.62 -14.17
CA THR A 352 15.03 7.64 -13.72
C THR A 352 15.08 7.40 -12.21
N GLY A 353 16.28 7.27 -11.63
CA GLY A 353 16.45 7.07 -10.19
C GLY A 353 15.90 8.23 -9.34
N GLU A 354 16.09 9.48 -9.80
CA GLU A 354 15.58 10.67 -9.11
C GLU A 354 14.04 10.72 -9.19
N LYS A 355 13.47 10.42 -10.35
CA LYS A 355 12.01 10.33 -10.53
C LYS A 355 11.39 9.25 -9.65
N ILE A 356 12.00 8.06 -9.59
CA ILE A 356 11.57 6.98 -8.70
C ILE A 356 11.63 7.46 -7.24
N HIS A 357 12.73 8.09 -6.84
CA HIS A 357 12.87 8.60 -5.49
C HIS A 357 11.75 9.61 -5.16
N THR A 358 11.48 10.59 -6.03
CA THR A 358 10.36 11.54 -5.84
C THR A 358 9.02 10.83 -5.65
N MET A 359 8.71 9.82 -6.47
CA MET A 359 7.47 9.03 -6.34
C MET A 359 7.42 8.20 -5.04
N GLN A 360 8.56 7.69 -4.58
CA GLN A 360 8.66 7.00 -3.29
C GLN A 360 8.45 7.97 -2.11
N ARG A 361 8.96 9.21 -2.22
CA ARG A 361 8.81 10.24 -1.17
C ARG A 361 7.34 10.66 -0.99
N LYS A 362 6.54 10.72 -2.05
CA LYS A 362 5.14 11.20 -2.02
C LYS A 362 5.02 12.59 -1.36
N GLY A 363 6.01 13.44 -1.63
CA GLY A 363 6.19 14.73 -0.97
C GLY A 363 5.18 15.79 -1.40
N ILE A 364 4.48 15.60 -2.51
CA ILE A 364 3.48 16.56 -3.03
C ILE A 364 2.07 16.16 -2.63
N LEU A 365 1.59 14.99 -3.07
CA LEU A 365 0.21 14.56 -2.82
C LEU A 365 0.04 13.94 -1.43
N GLY A 366 1.12 13.41 -0.86
CA GLY A 366 1.11 12.77 0.44
C GLY A 366 0.84 11.27 0.37
N MET A 367 1.64 10.51 1.11
CA MET A 367 1.46 9.08 1.30
C MET A 367 0.06 8.73 1.81
N ASN A 368 -0.43 9.49 2.79
CA ASN A 368 -1.76 9.27 3.36
C ASN A 368 -2.89 9.48 2.33
N ALA A 369 -2.72 10.35 1.34
CA ALA A 369 -3.68 10.48 0.23
C ALA A 369 -3.55 9.32 -0.77
N ILE A 370 -2.34 9.05 -1.24
CA ILE A 370 -2.05 8.04 -2.27
C ILE A 370 -2.39 6.63 -1.78
N LEU A 371 -1.92 6.23 -0.60
CA LEU A 371 -2.17 4.89 -0.07
C LEU A 371 -3.66 4.69 0.25
N SER A 372 -4.36 5.71 0.74
CA SER A 372 -5.82 5.63 0.96
C SER A 372 -6.56 5.37 -0.35
N MET A 373 -6.15 6.05 -1.43
CA MET A 373 -6.72 5.85 -2.76
C MET A 373 -6.36 4.48 -3.34
N SER A 374 -5.10 4.05 -3.19
CA SER A 374 -4.61 2.71 -3.58
C SER A 374 -5.42 1.59 -2.92
N LEU A 375 -5.68 1.70 -1.61
CA LEU A 375 -6.52 0.76 -0.86
C LEU A 375 -7.96 0.75 -1.34
N ALA A 376 -8.59 1.92 -1.51
CA ALA A 376 -9.98 2.01 -1.93
C ALA A 376 -10.18 1.46 -3.35
N LEU A 377 -9.28 1.78 -4.29
CA LEU A 377 -9.32 1.27 -5.66
C LEU A 377 -8.97 -0.23 -5.71
N GLY A 378 -7.98 -0.70 -4.95
CA GLY A 378 -7.62 -2.11 -4.87
C GLY A 378 -8.79 -2.98 -4.38
N ARG A 379 -9.55 -2.50 -3.38
CA ARG A 379 -10.79 -3.17 -2.93
C ARG A 379 -11.88 -3.18 -3.99
N ALA A 380 -12.02 -2.08 -4.73
CA ALA A 380 -12.98 -2.03 -5.84
C ALA A 380 -12.62 -3.02 -6.96
N VAL A 381 -11.34 -3.13 -7.33
CA VAL A 381 -10.87 -4.14 -8.30
C VAL A 381 -11.12 -5.55 -7.77
N ALA A 382 -10.74 -5.82 -6.52
CA ALA A 382 -10.94 -7.15 -5.93
C ALA A 382 -12.43 -7.55 -5.98
N ALA A 383 -13.32 -6.65 -5.57
CA ALA A 383 -14.76 -6.90 -5.61
C ALA A 383 -15.31 -7.06 -7.03
N ALA A 384 -14.75 -6.33 -8.01
CA ALA A 384 -15.09 -6.54 -9.41
C ALA A 384 -14.72 -7.93 -9.90
N ASP A 385 -13.69 -8.56 -9.33
CA ASP A 385 -13.27 -9.92 -9.64
C ASP A 385 -13.90 -10.98 -8.72
N GLY A 386 -14.87 -10.62 -7.87
CA GLY A 386 -15.51 -11.56 -6.94
C GLY A 386 -14.60 -12.00 -5.79
N ARG A 387 -13.62 -11.16 -5.44
CA ARG A 387 -12.54 -11.50 -4.52
C ARG A 387 -12.36 -10.43 -3.45
N GLU A 388 -11.63 -10.82 -2.40
CA GLU A 388 -11.15 -9.93 -1.37
C GLU A 388 -9.76 -9.37 -1.71
N LEU A 389 -9.42 -8.23 -1.11
CA LEU A 389 -8.14 -7.55 -1.38
C LEU A 389 -6.94 -8.47 -1.15
N TRP A 390 -6.93 -9.26 -0.08
CA TRP A 390 -5.81 -10.16 0.24
C TRP A 390 -5.56 -11.21 -0.86
N GLN A 391 -6.61 -11.66 -1.56
CA GLN A 391 -6.49 -12.62 -2.66
C GLN A 391 -5.84 -11.95 -3.87
N LEU A 392 -6.28 -10.74 -4.19
CA LEU A 392 -5.71 -9.94 -5.28
C LEU A 392 -4.23 -9.63 -5.04
N LEU A 393 -3.85 -9.25 -3.81
CA LEU A 393 -2.45 -9.01 -3.45
C LEU A 393 -1.60 -10.28 -3.54
N ARG A 394 -2.15 -11.43 -3.11
CA ARG A 394 -1.49 -12.74 -3.24
C ARG A 394 -1.21 -13.07 -4.69
N ASP A 395 -2.16 -12.83 -5.59
CA ASP A 395 -1.97 -13.07 -7.03
C ASP A 395 -0.90 -12.18 -7.63
N VAL A 396 -0.86 -10.89 -7.28
CA VAL A 396 0.20 -9.97 -7.73
C VAL A 396 1.56 -10.48 -7.28
N ALA A 397 1.68 -10.92 -6.02
CA ALA A 397 2.92 -11.48 -5.51
C ALA A 397 3.30 -12.81 -6.19
N GLY A 398 2.34 -13.72 -6.36
CA GLY A 398 2.53 -15.01 -7.02
C GLY A 398 2.94 -14.86 -8.48
N ASP A 399 2.24 -14.03 -9.25
CA ASP A 399 2.59 -13.73 -10.65
C ASP A 399 3.98 -13.10 -10.76
N THR A 400 4.33 -12.19 -9.84
CA THR A 400 5.67 -11.58 -9.81
C THR A 400 6.76 -12.61 -9.50
N MET A 401 6.54 -13.49 -8.51
CA MET A 401 7.47 -14.58 -8.20
C MET A 401 7.63 -15.54 -9.38
N ALA A 402 6.53 -15.95 -10.02
CA ALA A 402 6.54 -16.84 -11.17
C ALA A 402 7.34 -16.23 -12.34
N LYS A 403 7.09 -14.96 -12.68
CA LYS A 403 7.85 -14.22 -13.69
C LYS A 403 9.32 -14.08 -13.33
N PHE A 404 9.64 -13.83 -12.05
CA PHE A 404 11.01 -13.75 -11.58
C PHE A 404 11.74 -15.09 -11.76
N VAL A 405 11.10 -16.20 -11.38
CA VAL A 405 11.68 -17.54 -11.53
C VAL A 405 11.88 -17.87 -13.02
N ASP A 406 10.88 -17.66 -13.86
CA ASP A 406 10.98 -17.89 -15.31
C ASP A 406 12.18 -17.15 -15.94
N ALA A 407 12.35 -15.87 -15.58
CA ALA A 407 13.41 -15.03 -16.09
C ALA A 407 14.81 -15.41 -15.55
N ASN A 408 14.93 -15.88 -14.30
CA ASN A 408 16.22 -15.98 -13.61
C ASN A 408 16.67 -17.40 -13.24
N ALA A 409 15.82 -18.42 -13.31
CA ALA A 409 16.20 -19.79 -13.01
C ALA A 409 17.26 -20.32 -13.98
N ALA A 410 18.14 -21.18 -13.49
CA ALA A 410 19.13 -21.91 -14.29
C ALA A 410 18.74 -23.38 -14.43
N GLY A 411 19.06 -24.02 -15.55
CA GLY A 411 18.77 -25.44 -15.80
C GLY A 411 17.39 -25.72 -16.39
N ASP A 412 16.79 -26.87 -16.05
CA ASP A 412 15.46 -27.29 -16.52
C ASP A 412 14.38 -26.38 -15.94
N LYS A 413 13.82 -25.51 -16.80
CA LYS A 413 12.81 -24.53 -16.41
C LYS A 413 11.42 -25.12 -16.50
N LYS A 414 10.65 -24.97 -15.42
CA LYS A 414 9.18 -25.03 -15.51
C LYS A 414 8.69 -23.89 -16.41
N SER A 415 7.62 -24.12 -17.17
CA SER A 415 7.04 -23.04 -17.95
C SER A 415 6.40 -21.99 -17.04
N LEU A 416 6.29 -20.75 -17.49
CA LEU A 416 5.58 -19.70 -16.74
C LEU A 416 4.11 -20.10 -16.42
N ALA A 417 3.46 -20.85 -17.31
CA ALA A 417 2.11 -21.35 -17.07
C ALA A 417 2.06 -22.35 -15.89
N ASP A 418 3.04 -23.24 -15.81
CA ASP A 418 3.16 -24.17 -14.68
C ASP A 418 3.49 -23.42 -13.39
N LEU A 419 4.40 -22.44 -13.44
CA LEU A 419 4.76 -21.63 -12.28
C LEU A 419 3.57 -20.85 -11.70
N LYS A 420 2.69 -20.33 -12.55
CA LYS A 420 1.48 -19.59 -12.14
C LYS A 420 0.41 -20.45 -11.47
N THR A 421 0.45 -21.77 -11.69
CA THR A 421 -0.51 -22.72 -11.11
C THR A 421 0.06 -23.46 -9.91
N MET A 422 1.32 -23.21 -9.56
CA MET A 422 1.94 -23.79 -8.36
C MET A 422 1.27 -23.27 -7.09
N ASP A 423 1.24 -24.14 -6.08
CA ASP A 423 0.96 -23.74 -4.71
C ASP A 423 1.89 -22.58 -4.28
N PHE A 424 1.33 -21.64 -3.53
CA PHE A 424 2.02 -20.39 -3.20
C PHE A 424 3.29 -20.63 -2.37
N ASP A 425 3.28 -21.56 -1.43
CA ASP A 425 4.43 -21.85 -0.58
C ASP A 425 5.53 -22.56 -1.39
N ALA A 426 5.12 -23.51 -2.24
CA ALA A 426 6.05 -24.15 -3.17
C ALA A 426 6.69 -23.15 -4.14
N LEU A 427 5.92 -22.19 -4.65
CA LEU A 427 6.44 -21.12 -5.51
C LEU A 427 7.37 -20.19 -4.75
N GLN A 428 7.04 -19.84 -3.51
CA GLN A 428 7.88 -18.99 -2.66
C GLN A 428 9.23 -19.66 -2.36
N ILE A 429 9.27 -20.97 -2.08
CA ILE A 429 10.50 -21.74 -1.90
C ILE A 429 11.36 -21.69 -3.16
N LEU A 430 10.75 -21.93 -4.33
CA LEU A 430 11.47 -21.89 -5.61
C LEU A 430 11.98 -20.49 -5.94
N PHE A 431 11.18 -19.46 -5.63
CA PHE A 431 11.56 -18.06 -5.75
C PHE A 431 12.78 -17.72 -4.88
N ARG A 432 12.75 -18.09 -3.58
CA ARG A 432 13.89 -17.90 -2.65
C ARG A 432 15.16 -18.58 -3.17
N SER A 433 15.06 -19.82 -3.64
CA SER A 433 16.20 -20.55 -4.21
C SER A 433 16.76 -19.88 -5.49
N THR A 434 15.88 -19.38 -6.36
CA THR A 434 16.28 -18.69 -7.58
C THR A 434 16.95 -17.35 -7.25
N ALA A 435 16.38 -16.59 -6.30
CA ALA A 435 16.95 -15.34 -5.83
C ALA A 435 18.32 -15.54 -5.16
N ALA A 436 18.50 -16.58 -4.34
CA ALA A 436 19.79 -16.90 -3.74
C ALA A 436 20.89 -17.14 -4.79
N THR A 437 20.54 -17.78 -5.91
CA THR A 437 21.47 -17.96 -7.04
C THR A 437 21.81 -16.61 -7.69
N ALA A 438 20.80 -15.78 -7.96
CA ALA A 438 21.01 -14.43 -8.53
C ALA A 438 21.85 -13.52 -7.61
N ILE A 439 21.66 -13.58 -6.29
CA ILE A 439 22.46 -12.86 -5.29
C ILE A 439 23.91 -13.33 -5.33
N LYS A 440 24.15 -14.64 -5.40
CA LYS A 440 25.50 -15.22 -5.52
C LYS A 440 26.21 -14.76 -6.79
N ASP A 441 25.46 -14.54 -7.87
CA ASP A 441 25.97 -13.99 -9.14
C ASP A 441 26.16 -12.46 -9.10
N GLY A 442 25.93 -11.81 -7.94
CA GLY A 442 26.13 -10.38 -7.75
C GLY A 442 25.03 -9.49 -8.35
N LYS A 443 23.86 -10.05 -8.67
CA LYS A 443 22.75 -9.28 -9.25
C LYS A 443 22.00 -8.47 -8.18
N ALA A 444 21.48 -7.31 -8.58
CA ALA A 444 20.61 -6.49 -7.74
C ALA A 444 19.16 -7.03 -7.79
N ILE A 445 18.66 -7.49 -6.65
CA ILE A 445 17.35 -8.16 -6.58
C ILE A 445 16.20 -7.19 -6.79
N SER A 446 16.29 -5.99 -6.23
CA SER A 446 15.31 -4.90 -6.40
C SER A 446 15.16 -4.54 -7.88
N GLU A 447 16.24 -4.46 -8.65
CA GLU A 447 16.18 -4.21 -10.09
C GLU A 447 15.49 -5.35 -10.86
N LEU A 448 15.86 -6.60 -10.55
CA LEU A 448 15.24 -7.78 -11.17
C LEU A 448 13.74 -7.87 -10.84
N LEU A 449 13.35 -7.57 -9.60
CA LEU A 449 11.95 -7.56 -9.18
C LEU A 449 11.18 -6.40 -9.81
N ARG A 450 11.75 -5.20 -9.89
CA ARG A 450 11.15 -4.06 -10.60
C ARG A 450 10.92 -4.34 -12.08
N ALA A 451 11.73 -5.19 -12.71
CA ALA A 451 11.49 -5.63 -14.09
C ALA A 451 10.24 -6.52 -14.21
N GLN A 452 9.89 -7.30 -13.17
CA GLN A 452 8.71 -8.18 -13.17
C GLN A 452 7.45 -7.51 -12.64
N LEU A 453 7.63 -6.54 -11.73
CA LEU A 453 6.60 -5.67 -11.16
C LEU A 453 7.00 -4.21 -11.41
N PRO A 454 6.75 -3.66 -12.61
CA PRO A 454 7.20 -2.32 -13.00
C PRO A 454 6.30 -1.23 -12.41
N VAL A 455 6.42 -1.01 -11.09
CA VAL A 455 5.60 -0.10 -10.28
C VAL A 455 5.76 1.37 -10.68
N TYR A 456 6.92 1.75 -11.21
CA TYR A 456 7.22 3.14 -11.55
C TYR A 456 6.99 3.42 -13.05
N PRO A 457 6.23 4.47 -13.41
CA PRO A 457 5.93 4.81 -14.81
C PRO A 457 7.04 5.66 -15.48
N VAL A 458 8.29 5.19 -15.46
CA VAL A 458 9.48 5.93 -15.96
C VAL A 458 10.51 5.07 -16.67
#